data_AF-A0A3A0A4P6-F1
#
_entry.id   AF-A0A3A0A4P6-F1
#
_cell.length_a   1.000
_cell.length_b   1.000
_cell.length_c   1.000
_cell.angle_alpha   90.00
_cell.angle_beta   90.00
_cell.angle_gamma   90.00
#
_symmetry.space_group_name_H-M   'P 1'
#
loop_
_entity.id
_entity.type
_entity.pdbx_description
1 polymer ?
#
loop_
_entity_poly.entity_id
_entity_poly.type
_entity_poly.pdbx_seq_one_letter_code
_entity_poly.pdbx_strand_id
1 'polypeptide(L)'
;GINNWRIDPEPTLAPDPANYPEEIWGIEDPRITWVGELNTYVVTYTSYSTSGPAVSLALTSDFQRFERKGVIMPPEDKDAALFPRRFDGRWLLIHRPVAQFPGAQANIWYSYSPDLRHWGDHCVALMARRGAWWDANKIGLSPPPVETPEGWLIIYHGVRNTPAGCLYRLGLALVDLDDPRRVIRRGDEWVFAPERPYVQVGDVADVVFPCGVTLHPETNQLFMYYGAADTCVALATANLDDLLAWLRTQPG
;
A
#
# COMPACT_ATOMS: atom_id res chain seq x y z
N GLY A 1 -15.66 -4.33 -18.33
CA GLY A 1 -14.48 -4.46 -17.45
C GLY A 1 -13.93 -5.86 -17.56
N ILE A 2 -12.76 -6.11 -16.98
CA ILE A 2 -12.25 -7.47 -16.78
C ILE A 2 -13.23 -8.20 -15.86
N ASN A 3 -13.66 -9.38 -16.28
CA ASN A 3 -14.72 -10.16 -15.65
C ASN A 3 -14.28 -11.62 -15.50
N ASN A 4 -15.19 -12.47 -15.01
CA ASN A 4 -14.97 -13.91 -14.79
C ASN A 4 -13.95 -14.25 -13.69
N TRP A 5 -13.76 -13.35 -12.72
CA TRP A 5 -13.14 -13.70 -11.46
C TRP A 5 -13.93 -14.84 -10.81
N ARG A 6 -13.23 -15.94 -10.48
CA ARG A 6 -13.77 -17.03 -9.68
C ARG A 6 -13.20 -16.85 -8.28
N ILE A 7 -14.06 -16.41 -7.37
CA ILE A 7 -13.71 -16.23 -5.96
C ILE A 7 -14.02 -17.56 -5.27
N ASP A 8 -13.06 -18.08 -4.54
CA ASP A 8 -13.26 -19.29 -3.75
C ASP A 8 -14.34 -19.05 -2.68
N PRO A 9 -15.14 -20.07 -2.36
CA PRO A 9 -16.22 -19.92 -1.37
C PRO A 9 -15.71 -19.67 0.04
N GLU A 10 -14.47 -20.09 0.33
CA GLU A 10 -13.78 -19.90 1.61
C GLU A 10 -12.53 -19.05 1.41
N PRO A 11 -12.16 -18.20 2.40
CA PRO A 11 -10.96 -17.39 2.30
C PRO A 11 -9.69 -18.26 2.32
N THR A 12 -8.74 -17.96 1.43
CA THR A 12 -7.42 -18.61 1.41
C THR A 12 -6.61 -18.34 2.70
N LEU A 13 -6.84 -17.18 3.32
CA LEU A 13 -6.29 -16.78 4.60
C LEU A 13 -7.42 -16.22 5.46
N ALA A 14 -7.90 -17.00 6.43
CA ALA A 14 -8.84 -16.54 7.45
C ALA A 14 -8.10 -15.95 8.66
N PRO A 15 -8.71 -15.06 9.47
CA PRO A 15 -8.14 -14.69 10.77
C PRO A 15 -8.04 -15.91 11.71
N ASP A 16 -7.00 -15.96 12.53
CA ASP A 16 -6.73 -17.02 13.52
C ASP A 16 -6.49 -16.42 14.92
N PRO A 17 -7.53 -15.89 15.59
CA PRO A 17 -7.39 -15.23 16.88
C PRO A 17 -6.96 -16.14 18.04
N ALA A 18 -7.02 -17.47 17.86
CA ALA A 18 -6.57 -18.41 18.88
C ALA A 18 -5.03 -18.42 18.99
N ASN A 19 -4.34 -18.27 17.85
CA ASN A 19 -2.87 -18.25 17.80
C ASN A 19 -2.30 -16.85 17.57
N TYR A 20 -3.10 -15.95 16.97
CA TYR A 20 -2.76 -14.55 16.66
C TYR A 20 -3.86 -13.62 17.17
N PRO A 21 -3.90 -13.32 18.48
CA PRO A 21 -4.98 -12.55 19.10
C PRO A 21 -5.22 -11.17 18.48
N GLU A 22 -4.22 -10.63 17.78
CA GLU A 22 -4.29 -9.37 17.06
C GLU A 22 -5.20 -9.41 15.82
N GLU A 23 -5.70 -10.58 15.45
CA GLU A 23 -6.64 -10.80 14.34
C GLU A 23 -8.11 -10.95 14.81
N ILE A 24 -8.42 -10.71 16.09
CA ILE A 24 -9.75 -10.97 16.67
C ILE A 24 -10.92 -10.20 16.02
N TRP A 25 -10.65 -9.06 15.41
CA TRP A 25 -11.64 -8.31 14.64
C TRP A 25 -11.48 -8.45 13.12
N GLY A 26 -10.59 -9.34 12.69
CA GLY A 26 -10.35 -9.65 11.29
C GLY A 26 -8.98 -9.21 10.79
N ILE A 27 -8.78 -9.50 9.51
CA ILE A 27 -7.60 -9.11 8.73
C ILE A 27 -8.09 -8.40 7.47
N GLU A 28 -7.37 -7.36 7.05
CA GLU A 28 -7.76 -6.53 5.90
C GLU A 28 -6.54 -6.10 5.10
N ASP A 29 -6.79 -5.46 3.96
CA ASP A 29 -5.77 -4.65 3.29
C ASP A 29 -4.51 -5.39 2.79
N PRO A 30 -4.60 -6.60 2.20
CA PRO A 30 -3.43 -7.37 1.82
C PRO A 30 -2.64 -6.70 0.68
N ARG A 31 -1.33 -6.60 0.84
CA ARG A 31 -0.36 -6.27 -0.20
C ARG A 31 0.55 -7.48 -0.41
N ILE A 32 0.60 -7.98 -1.64
CA ILE A 32 1.28 -9.23 -1.98
C ILE A 32 2.48 -8.92 -2.87
N THR A 33 3.68 -9.33 -2.44
CA THR A 33 4.92 -9.10 -3.17
C THR A 33 5.63 -10.42 -3.42
N TRP A 34 5.96 -10.71 -4.69
CA TRP A 34 6.85 -11.82 -5.02
C TRP A 34 8.30 -11.45 -4.66
N VAL A 35 8.98 -12.30 -3.89
CA VAL A 35 10.37 -12.08 -3.46
C VAL A 35 11.24 -13.20 -4.03
N GLY A 36 11.97 -12.89 -5.10
CA GLY A 36 12.76 -13.87 -5.85
C GLY A 36 13.83 -14.57 -5.00
N GLU A 37 14.51 -13.84 -4.12
CA GLU A 37 15.54 -14.41 -3.22
C GLU A 37 14.96 -15.48 -2.27
N LEU A 38 13.69 -15.33 -1.86
CA LEU A 38 13.01 -16.26 -0.97
C LEU A 38 12.21 -17.33 -1.73
N ASN A 39 12.02 -17.17 -3.04
CA ASN A 39 11.13 -17.98 -3.87
C ASN A 39 9.73 -18.11 -3.25
N THR A 40 9.20 -17.01 -2.72
CA THR A 40 7.90 -16.97 -2.02
C THR A 40 7.19 -15.65 -2.27
N TYR A 41 5.88 -15.64 -2.06
CA TYR A 41 5.10 -14.42 -1.86
C TYR A 41 5.17 -14.00 -0.39
N VAL A 42 5.42 -12.72 -0.17
CA VAL A 42 5.27 -12.04 1.11
C VAL A 42 3.96 -11.28 1.09
N VAL A 43 3.11 -11.55 2.07
CA VAL A 43 1.81 -10.90 2.26
C VAL A 43 1.89 -10.05 3.51
N THR A 44 1.88 -8.73 3.35
CA THR A 44 1.66 -7.80 4.46
C THR A 44 0.18 -7.47 4.51
N TYR A 45 -0.40 -7.44 5.71
CA TYR A 45 -1.82 -7.19 5.92
C TYR A 45 -2.03 -6.47 7.25
N THR A 46 -3.17 -5.82 7.40
CA THR A 46 -3.56 -5.23 8.67
C THR A 46 -4.29 -6.27 9.50
N SER A 47 -3.81 -6.55 10.71
CA SER A 47 -4.52 -7.34 11.72
C SER A 47 -5.23 -6.40 12.70
N TYR A 48 -6.52 -6.59 12.90
CA TYR A 48 -7.34 -5.67 13.71
C TYR A 48 -7.75 -6.29 15.06
N SER A 49 -7.51 -5.55 16.14
CA SER A 49 -7.80 -6.00 17.50
C SER A 49 -8.14 -4.86 18.44
N THR A 50 -8.40 -5.23 19.71
CA THR A 50 -8.63 -4.29 20.81
C THR A 50 -7.49 -3.29 21.04
N SER A 51 -6.27 -3.58 20.55
CA SER A 51 -5.13 -2.67 20.63
C SER A 51 -5.02 -1.71 19.44
N GLY A 52 -5.89 -1.84 18.44
CA GLY A 52 -5.84 -1.11 17.18
C GLY A 52 -5.30 -1.94 16.02
N PRO A 53 -5.14 -1.30 14.84
CA PRO A 53 -4.60 -1.96 13.64
C PRO A 53 -3.08 -2.07 13.73
N ALA A 54 -2.58 -3.28 13.53
CA ALA A 54 -1.16 -3.58 13.47
C ALA A 54 -0.79 -4.13 12.09
N VAL A 55 0.47 -3.97 11.68
CA VAL A 55 0.96 -4.59 10.45
C VAL A 55 1.42 -6.01 10.79
N SER A 56 0.83 -6.98 10.10
CA SER A 56 1.19 -8.40 10.17
C SER A 56 1.77 -8.88 8.84
N LEU A 57 2.51 -9.99 8.91
CA LEU A 57 3.17 -10.60 7.75
C LEU A 57 2.93 -12.11 7.70
N ALA A 58 2.66 -12.61 6.50
CA ALA A 58 2.60 -14.04 6.19
C ALA A 58 3.38 -14.37 4.91
N LEU A 59 3.86 -15.61 4.80
CA LEU A 59 4.57 -16.14 3.64
C LEU A 59 3.76 -17.25 2.99
N THR A 60 3.73 -17.30 1.66
CA THR A 60 3.14 -18.42 0.91
C THR A 60 3.85 -18.61 -0.41
N SER A 61 3.98 -19.87 -0.85
CA SER A 61 4.48 -20.21 -2.19
C SER A 61 3.36 -20.67 -3.14
N ASP A 62 2.15 -20.91 -2.62
CA ASP A 62 1.09 -21.61 -3.35
C ASP A 62 -0.32 -21.02 -3.15
N PHE A 63 -0.49 -20.01 -2.28
CA PHE A 63 -1.80 -19.46 -1.89
C PHE A 63 -2.77 -20.53 -1.36
N GLN A 64 -2.25 -21.58 -0.73
CA GLN A 64 -3.01 -22.61 -0.02
C GLN A 64 -2.51 -22.75 1.41
N ARG A 65 -1.20 -22.61 1.63
CA ARG A 65 -0.56 -22.67 2.94
C ARG A 65 0.13 -21.35 3.22
N PHE A 66 -0.11 -20.81 4.42
CA PHE A 66 0.47 -19.56 4.88
C PHE A 66 1.28 -19.79 6.15
N GLU A 67 2.56 -19.45 6.10
CA GLU A 67 3.37 -19.30 7.30
C GLU A 67 3.17 -17.87 7.84
N ARG A 68 2.33 -17.73 8.87
CA ARG A 68 2.18 -16.45 9.57
C ARG A 68 3.43 -16.15 10.39
N LYS A 69 4.00 -14.96 10.21
CA LYS A 69 5.02 -14.39 11.10
C LYS A 69 4.40 -13.57 12.23
N GLY A 70 3.11 -13.25 12.13
CA GLY A 70 2.37 -12.44 13.08
C GLY A 70 2.64 -10.95 12.91
N VAL A 71 2.41 -10.19 13.96
CA VAL A 71 2.64 -8.74 13.99
C VAL A 71 4.12 -8.42 13.83
N ILE A 72 4.42 -7.55 12.86
CA ILE A 72 5.77 -7.03 12.59
C ILE A 72 5.92 -5.54 12.92
N MET A 73 4.82 -4.77 12.99
CA MET A 73 4.79 -3.41 13.52
C MET A 73 3.65 -3.21 14.52
N PRO A 74 3.90 -2.58 15.68
CA PRO A 74 2.86 -2.36 16.68
C PRO A 74 1.81 -1.35 16.19
N PRO A 75 0.58 -1.40 16.73
CA PRO A 75 -0.44 -0.41 16.43
C PRO A 75 -0.07 0.99 16.98
N GLU A 76 -0.51 2.09 16.35
CA GLU A 76 -1.35 2.16 15.15
C GLU A 76 -0.51 2.24 13.87
N ASP A 77 -0.62 1.24 13.00
CA ASP A 77 0.13 1.15 11.75
C ASP A 77 -0.66 0.38 10.68
N LYS A 78 -0.53 0.81 9.41
CA LYS A 78 -1.26 0.29 8.25
C LYS A 78 -0.46 0.49 6.96
N ASP A 79 -1.07 0.19 5.82
CA ASP A 79 -0.59 0.55 4.49
C ASP A 79 0.81 -0.01 4.20
N ALA A 80 1.04 -1.27 4.58
CA ALA A 80 2.36 -1.87 4.53
C ALA A 80 2.58 -2.73 3.29
N ALA A 81 3.79 -2.69 2.74
CA ALA A 81 4.30 -3.63 1.75
C ALA A 81 5.80 -3.87 1.92
N LEU A 82 6.25 -5.06 1.54
CA LEU A 82 7.67 -5.35 1.40
C LEU A 82 8.17 -4.91 0.03
N PHE A 83 9.36 -4.34 -0.07
CA PHE A 83 10.04 -4.26 -1.37
C PHE A 83 10.49 -5.67 -1.82
N PRO A 84 10.52 -5.96 -3.13
CA PRO A 84 10.77 -7.31 -3.64
C PRO A 84 12.25 -7.73 -3.59
N ARG A 85 13.13 -6.94 -2.96
CA ARG A 85 14.56 -7.22 -2.76
C ARG A 85 15.12 -6.52 -1.52
N ARG A 86 16.34 -6.92 -1.13
CA ARG A 86 17.08 -6.30 -0.03
C ARG A 86 17.80 -5.02 -0.45
N PHE A 87 17.99 -4.14 0.52
CA PHE A 87 18.77 -2.91 0.43
C PHE A 87 19.84 -2.94 1.52
N ASP A 88 21.11 -2.82 1.15
CA ASP A 88 22.24 -3.00 2.07
C ASP A 88 22.14 -4.29 2.90
N GLY A 89 21.77 -5.40 2.23
CA GLY A 89 21.64 -6.71 2.84
C GLY A 89 20.42 -6.89 3.77
N ARG A 90 19.50 -5.94 3.83
CA ARG A 90 18.32 -5.97 4.71
C ARG A 90 17.02 -5.82 3.93
N TRP A 91 15.97 -6.45 4.43
CA TRP A 91 14.61 -6.29 3.94
C TRP A 91 14.10 -4.89 4.24
N LEU A 92 13.34 -4.31 3.32
CA LEU A 92 12.75 -2.99 3.47
C LEU A 92 11.23 -3.09 3.46
N LEU A 93 10.61 -2.65 4.55
CA LEU A 93 9.18 -2.46 4.67
C LEU A 93 8.86 -0.98 4.46
N ILE A 94 7.88 -0.70 3.62
CA ILE A 94 7.19 0.58 3.54
C ILE A 94 5.87 0.43 4.28
N HIS A 95 5.54 1.37 5.18
CA HIS A 95 4.37 1.31 6.05
C HIS A 95 3.99 2.71 6.57
N ARG A 96 2.99 2.81 7.44
CA ARG A 96 2.38 4.09 7.80
C ARG A 96 1.94 4.09 9.27
N PRO A 97 2.87 4.35 10.20
CA PRO A 97 2.52 4.59 11.59
C PRO A 97 1.67 5.87 11.71
N VAL A 98 0.68 5.83 12.59
CA VAL A 98 -0.26 6.93 12.83
C VAL A 98 -0.11 7.43 14.26
N ALA A 99 0.29 8.69 14.40
CA ALA A 99 0.31 9.34 15.70
C ALA A 99 -1.06 9.92 16.05
N GLN A 100 -1.56 9.61 17.26
CA GLN A 100 -2.88 9.98 17.76
C GLN A 100 -2.83 11.26 18.62
N PHE A 101 -2.38 12.37 18.05
CA PHE A 101 -2.48 13.68 18.72
C PHE A 101 -2.87 14.80 17.73
N PRO A 102 -3.51 15.89 18.21
CA PRO A 102 -3.95 16.97 17.33
C PRO A 102 -2.82 17.59 16.50
N GLY A 103 -3.02 17.66 15.19
CA GLY A 103 -2.03 18.23 14.26
C GLY A 103 -0.90 17.27 13.84
N ALA A 104 -0.92 16.02 14.32
CA ALA A 104 -0.09 14.96 13.78
C ALA A 104 -0.44 14.71 12.30
N GLN A 105 0.59 14.45 11.50
CA GLN A 105 0.45 13.97 10.13
C GLN A 105 0.74 12.48 10.11
N ALA A 106 0.02 11.73 9.28
CA ALA A 106 0.37 10.35 9.02
C ALA A 106 1.24 10.29 7.75
N ASN A 107 2.52 9.99 7.96
CA ASN A 107 3.56 9.96 6.94
C ASN A 107 3.83 8.52 6.51
N ILE A 108 4.42 8.33 5.34
CA ILE A 108 4.94 7.01 4.93
C ILE A 108 6.35 6.85 5.50
N TRP A 109 6.60 5.69 6.10
CA TRP A 109 7.87 5.33 6.72
C TRP A 109 8.48 4.10 6.08
N TYR A 110 9.79 3.98 6.27
CA TYR A 110 10.56 2.80 6.02
C TYR A 110 11.02 2.16 7.31
N SER A 111 11.13 0.84 7.30
CA SER A 111 11.75 0.04 8.35
C SER A 111 12.59 -1.07 7.74
N TYR A 112 13.74 -1.36 8.33
CA TYR A 112 14.67 -2.39 7.85
C TYR A 112 14.63 -3.63 8.74
N SER A 113 14.81 -4.80 8.15
CA SER A 113 14.92 -6.06 8.89
C SER A 113 15.98 -6.99 8.33
N PRO A 114 16.78 -7.67 9.16
CA PRO A 114 17.68 -8.73 8.69
C PRO A 114 16.94 -10.04 8.39
N ASP A 115 15.73 -10.26 8.93
CA ASP A 115 15.12 -11.59 9.02
C ASP A 115 13.59 -11.63 8.84
N LEU A 116 12.97 -10.52 8.40
CA LEU A 116 11.52 -10.33 8.27
C LEU A 116 10.74 -10.36 9.59
N ARG A 117 11.43 -10.38 10.74
CA ARG A 117 10.80 -10.46 12.06
C ARG A 117 11.18 -9.29 12.96
N HIS A 118 12.46 -8.97 13.02
CA HIS A 118 12.96 -7.87 13.83
C HIS A 118 13.15 -6.65 12.94
N TRP A 119 12.41 -5.60 13.22
CA TRP A 119 12.39 -4.39 12.41
C TRP A 119 12.97 -3.20 13.19
N GLY A 120 13.78 -2.39 12.51
CA GLY A 120 14.49 -1.25 13.09
C GLY A 120 14.90 -0.25 12.03
N ASP A 121 15.79 0.68 12.41
CA ASP A 121 16.32 1.74 11.53
C ASP A 121 15.21 2.51 10.78
N HIS A 122 14.16 2.83 11.52
CA HIS A 122 12.98 3.50 11.00
C HIS A 122 13.32 4.90 10.48
N CYS A 123 12.85 5.25 9.29
CA CYS A 123 13.00 6.59 8.75
C CYS A 123 11.78 7.02 7.93
N VAL A 124 11.55 8.32 7.85
CA VAL A 124 10.45 8.84 7.02
C VAL A 124 10.82 8.67 5.55
N ALA A 125 9.92 8.06 4.78
CA ALA A 125 10.02 7.93 3.33
C ALA A 125 9.41 9.14 2.63
N LEU A 126 8.15 9.45 2.96
CA LEU A 126 7.42 10.60 2.42
C LEU A 126 6.66 11.28 3.56
N MET A 127 6.74 12.61 3.59
CA MET A 127 5.94 13.45 4.48
C MET A 127 4.60 13.78 3.84
N ALA A 128 3.50 13.68 4.58
CA ALA A 128 2.23 14.28 4.17
C ALA A 128 2.42 15.79 3.97
N ARG A 129 1.73 16.37 2.99
CA ARG A 129 1.75 17.83 2.82
C ARG A 129 0.79 18.50 3.82
N ARG A 130 0.69 19.83 3.80
CA ARG A 130 -0.16 20.61 4.73
C ARG A 130 -1.01 21.64 4.00
N GLY A 131 -2.14 22.04 4.58
CA GLY A 131 -2.97 23.11 4.01
C GLY A 131 -3.83 22.62 2.85
N ALA A 132 -3.77 23.31 1.70
CA ALA A 132 -4.70 23.07 0.58
C ALA A 132 -4.33 21.88 -0.31
N TRP A 133 -3.21 21.22 -0.05
CA TRP A 133 -2.75 20.05 -0.81
C TRP A 133 -3.75 18.89 -0.74
N TRP A 134 -3.86 18.13 -1.83
CA TRP A 134 -4.77 16.99 -1.92
C TRP A 134 -4.31 15.82 -1.02
N ASP A 135 -3.01 15.71 -0.80
CA ASP A 135 -2.32 14.76 0.08
C ASP A 135 -1.91 15.41 1.41
N ALA A 136 -2.71 16.38 1.87
CA ALA A 136 -2.61 16.90 3.22
C ALA A 136 -3.06 15.87 4.27
N ASN A 137 -2.85 16.15 5.57
CA ASN A 137 -3.28 15.33 6.71
C ASN A 137 -2.66 13.93 6.82
N LYS A 138 -2.98 13.01 5.90
CA LYS A 138 -2.43 11.66 5.86
C LYS A 138 -2.12 11.21 4.43
N ILE A 139 -1.03 10.48 4.31
CA ILE A 139 -0.68 9.69 3.13
C ILE A 139 -0.39 8.26 3.55
N GLY A 140 -0.56 7.32 2.64
CA GLY A 140 -0.26 5.91 2.87
C GLY A 140 0.02 5.21 1.54
N LEU A 141 0.79 4.12 1.60
CA LEU A 141 1.03 3.30 0.43
C LEU A 141 -0.28 2.68 -0.05
N SER A 142 -0.46 2.61 -1.37
CA SER A 142 -1.56 1.87 -1.97
C SER A 142 -1.07 0.45 -2.34
N PRO A 143 -0.71 0.12 -3.60
CA PRO A 143 -0.12 -1.17 -3.92
C PRO A 143 1.38 -1.25 -3.55
N PRO A 144 1.99 -2.45 -3.58
CA PRO A 144 3.44 -2.60 -3.46
C PRO A 144 4.23 -1.72 -4.45
N PRO A 145 5.45 -1.27 -4.09
CA PRO A 145 6.34 -0.54 -4.99
C PRO A 145 6.57 -1.29 -6.31
N VAL A 146 6.47 -0.59 -7.44
CA VAL A 146 6.69 -1.17 -8.77
C VAL A 146 8.10 -0.84 -9.25
N GLU A 147 8.91 -1.86 -9.55
CA GLU A 147 10.25 -1.66 -10.10
C GLU A 147 10.15 -1.13 -11.54
N THR A 148 10.91 -0.07 -11.85
CA THR A 148 11.02 0.48 -13.20
C THR A 148 12.48 0.82 -13.50
N PRO A 149 12.87 1.01 -14.77
CA PRO A 149 14.23 1.46 -15.11
C PRO A 149 14.62 2.83 -14.50
N GLU A 150 13.64 3.64 -14.09
CA GLU A 150 13.86 5.00 -13.58
C GLU A 150 13.86 5.08 -12.04
N GLY A 151 13.47 4.00 -11.35
CA GLY A 151 13.20 4.04 -9.91
C GLY A 151 12.08 3.07 -9.50
N TRP A 152 11.83 2.99 -8.21
CA TRP A 152 10.61 2.40 -7.68
C TRP A 152 9.46 3.39 -7.80
N LEU A 153 8.46 3.04 -8.62
CA LEU A 153 7.22 3.79 -8.69
C LEU A 153 6.37 3.47 -7.46
N ILE A 154 6.14 4.50 -6.66
CA ILE A 154 5.27 4.49 -5.48
C ILE A 154 3.93 5.11 -5.86
N ILE A 155 2.89 4.28 -5.90
CA ILE A 155 1.51 4.74 -5.98
C ILE A 155 1.01 4.86 -4.54
N TYR A 156 0.64 6.06 -4.12
CA TYR A 156 0.21 6.33 -2.75
C TYR A 156 -1.11 7.07 -2.74
N HIS A 157 -1.90 6.84 -1.71
CA HIS A 157 -3.10 7.62 -1.46
C HIS A 157 -2.77 8.82 -0.57
N GLY A 158 -3.51 9.91 -0.78
CA GLY A 158 -3.48 11.11 0.03
C GLY A 158 -4.90 11.50 0.41
N VAL A 159 -5.07 11.99 1.64
CA VAL A 159 -6.40 12.24 2.19
C VAL A 159 -6.52 13.63 2.78
N ARG A 160 -7.26 14.47 2.10
CA ARG A 160 -7.58 15.80 2.60
C ARG A 160 -8.87 15.79 3.40
N ASN A 161 -8.82 16.33 4.62
CA ASN A 161 -10.02 16.55 5.42
C ASN A 161 -10.79 17.77 4.90
N THR A 162 -12.11 17.62 4.70
CA THR A 162 -13.04 18.69 4.34
C THR A 162 -14.24 18.71 5.30
N PRO A 163 -15.05 19.77 5.32
CA PRO A 163 -16.26 19.80 6.13
C PRO A 163 -17.28 18.69 5.81
N ALA A 164 -17.24 18.14 4.58
CA ALA A 164 -18.12 17.05 4.15
C ALA A 164 -17.52 15.65 4.38
N GLY A 165 -16.29 15.56 4.87
CA GLY A 165 -15.58 14.30 5.05
C GLY A 165 -14.19 14.28 4.43
N CYS A 166 -13.60 13.10 4.38
CA CYS A 166 -12.28 12.85 3.82
C CYS A 166 -12.35 12.67 2.31
N LEU A 167 -11.46 13.33 1.55
CA LEU A 167 -11.31 13.09 0.11
C LEU A 167 -10.07 12.22 -0.13
N TYR A 168 -10.26 11.02 -0.66
CA TYR A 168 -9.16 10.12 -1.05
C TYR A 168 -8.79 10.33 -2.51
N ARG A 169 -7.50 10.53 -2.79
CA ARG A 169 -6.96 10.57 -4.15
C ARG A 169 -5.64 9.83 -4.21
N LEU A 170 -5.18 9.48 -5.40
CA LEU A 170 -3.90 8.81 -5.61
C LEU A 170 -2.92 9.74 -6.31
N GLY A 171 -1.67 9.66 -5.92
CA GLY A 171 -0.55 10.31 -6.57
C GLY A 171 0.60 9.34 -6.79
N LEU A 172 1.64 9.85 -7.45
CA LEU A 172 2.82 9.08 -7.79
C LEU A 172 4.05 9.73 -7.18
N ALA A 173 4.98 8.89 -6.71
CA ALA A 173 6.35 9.27 -6.43
C ALA A 173 7.29 8.25 -7.05
N LEU A 174 8.51 8.67 -7.34
CA LEU A 174 9.59 7.84 -7.84
C LEU A 174 10.73 7.91 -6.83
N VAL A 175 11.13 6.78 -6.29
CA VAL A 175 12.28 6.69 -5.38
C VAL A 175 13.40 5.88 -6.03
N ASP A 176 14.62 6.11 -5.60
CA ASP A 176 15.80 5.52 -6.23
C ASP A 176 15.86 3.99 -6.10
N LEU A 177 16.38 3.33 -7.15
CA LEU A 177 16.47 1.88 -7.23
C LEU A 177 17.39 1.29 -6.16
N ASP A 178 18.49 1.97 -5.83
CA ASP A 178 19.53 1.47 -4.94
C ASP A 178 19.38 2.04 -3.53
N ASP A 179 18.89 3.28 -3.41
CA ASP A 179 18.55 3.90 -2.12
C ASP A 179 17.13 4.49 -2.10
N PRO A 180 16.10 3.69 -1.75
CA PRO A 180 14.70 4.13 -1.72
C PRO A 180 14.39 5.32 -0.80
N ARG A 181 15.33 5.73 0.06
CA ARG A 181 15.23 6.97 0.86
C ARG A 181 15.36 8.22 0.01
N ARG A 182 15.98 8.11 -1.18
CA ARG A 182 16.12 9.20 -2.13
C ARG A 182 14.88 9.27 -3.01
N VAL A 183 13.99 10.23 -2.71
CA VAL A 183 12.89 10.61 -3.59
C VAL A 183 13.47 11.31 -4.82
N ILE A 184 13.30 10.71 -6.00
CA ILE A 184 13.73 11.28 -7.30
C ILE A 184 12.69 12.28 -7.80
N ARG A 185 11.40 11.93 -7.72
CA ARG A 185 10.27 12.78 -8.11
C ARG A 185 9.07 12.50 -7.21
N ARG A 186 8.22 13.51 -7.02
CA ARG A 186 6.89 13.36 -6.43
C ARG A 186 5.95 14.29 -7.15
N GLY A 187 4.81 13.76 -7.61
CA GLY A 187 3.79 14.57 -8.26
C GLY A 187 3.18 15.61 -7.32
N ASP A 188 2.94 16.80 -7.84
CA ASP A 188 2.21 17.84 -7.11
C ASP A 188 0.69 17.64 -7.22
N GLU A 189 0.24 17.10 -8.35
CA GLU A 189 -1.16 16.76 -8.58
C GLU A 189 -1.45 15.28 -8.32
N TRP A 190 -2.73 14.95 -8.22
CA TRP A 190 -3.22 13.57 -8.16
C TRP A 190 -3.46 13.04 -9.58
N VAL A 191 -3.40 11.71 -9.73
CA VAL A 191 -3.62 11.00 -11.01
C VAL A 191 -4.91 10.19 -11.02
N PHE A 192 -5.55 10.01 -9.86
CA PHE A 192 -6.78 9.22 -9.73
C PHE A 192 -7.64 9.69 -8.55
N ALA A 193 -8.96 9.74 -8.74
CA ALA A 193 -9.92 10.19 -7.73
C ALA A 193 -11.30 9.51 -7.90
N PRO A 194 -12.15 9.50 -6.85
CA PRO A 194 -13.53 9.04 -6.94
C PRO A 194 -14.38 9.99 -7.81
N GLU A 195 -14.78 9.54 -9.01
CA GLU A 195 -15.57 10.35 -9.96
C GLU A 195 -16.83 9.66 -10.47
N ARG A 196 -17.06 8.40 -10.09
CA ARG A 196 -18.16 7.57 -10.60
C ARG A 196 -19.11 7.16 -9.47
N PRO A 197 -20.40 6.91 -9.73
CA PRO A 197 -21.34 6.56 -8.67
C PRO A 197 -20.92 5.39 -7.78
N TYR A 198 -20.29 4.35 -8.36
CA TYR A 198 -19.85 3.16 -7.63
C TYR A 198 -18.65 3.38 -6.70
N VAL A 199 -17.97 4.54 -6.78
CA VAL A 199 -16.91 4.96 -5.84
C VAL A 199 -17.36 6.09 -4.91
N GLN A 200 -18.53 6.69 -5.18
CA GLN A 200 -19.12 7.77 -4.38
C GLN A 200 -20.19 7.25 -3.42
N VAL A 201 -20.76 6.07 -3.69
CA VAL A 201 -21.82 5.46 -2.88
C VAL A 201 -21.44 4.04 -2.50
N GLY A 202 -21.51 3.75 -1.20
CA GLY A 202 -21.17 2.47 -0.59
C GLY A 202 -21.13 2.61 0.93
N ASP A 203 -20.55 1.62 1.61
CA ASP A 203 -20.35 1.64 3.07
C ASP A 203 -19.48 2.82 3.51
N VAL A 204 -18.49 3.20 2.69
CA VAL A 204 -17.69 4.41 2.86
C VAL A 204 -17.67 5.21 1.57
N ALA A 205 -18.45 6.31 1.53
CA ALA A 205 -18.53 7.18 0.36
C ALA A 205 -17.19 7.87 0.01
N ASP A 206 -17.01 8.18 -1.27
CA ASP A 206 -15.88 8.94 -1.82
C ASP A 206 -14.48 8.32 -1.54
N VAL A 207 -14.40 6.99 -1.62
CA VAL A 207 -13.17 6.22 -1.41
C VAL A 207 -12.79 5.40 -2.65
N VAL A 208 -11.51 5.55 -3.04
CA VAL A 208 -10.79 4.64 -3.92
C VAL A 208 -9.54 4.18 -3.19
N PHE A 209 -9.38 2.88 -3.02
CA PHE A 209 -8.31 2.32 -2.20
C PHE A 209 -7.62 1.13 -2.89
N PRO A 210 -6.54 1.37 -3.65
CA PRO A 210 -5.79 0.30 -4.30
C PRO A 210 -4.92 -0.47 -3.32
N CYS A 211 -4.95 -1.80 -3.43
CA CYS A 211 -4.11 -2.71 -2.65
C CYS A 211 -3.14 -3.53 -3.52
N GLY A 212 -3.37 -3.60 -4.83
CA GLY A 212 -2.56 -4.44 -5.72
C GLY A 212 -2.47 -3.92 -7.13
N VAL A 213 -1.31 -4.17 -7.75
CA VAL A 213 -1.06 -3.93 -9.18
C VAL A 213 -0.44 -5.15 -9.83
N THR A 214 -0.74 -5.36 -11.11
CA THR A 214 -0.03 -6.29 -11.97
C THR A 214 0.52 -5.55 -13.18
N LEU A 215 1.79 -5.78 -13.51
CA LEU A 215 2.42 -5.23 -14.70
C LEU A 215 2.47 -6.31 -15.78
N HIS A 216 1.97 -5.97 -16.97
CA HIS A 216 2.04 -6.82 -18.15
C HIS A 216 3.27 -6.39 -18.99
N PRO A 217 4.42 -7.07 -18.89
CA PRO A 217 5.68 -6.59 -19.47
C PRO A 217 5.63 -6.47 -21.00
N GLU A 218 4.88 -7.35 -21.67
CA GLU A 218 4.76 -7.35 -23.14
C GLU A 218 4.06 -6.10 -23.71
N THR A 219 3.20 -5.46 -22.91
CA THR A 219 2.42 -4.29 -23.32
C THR A 219 2.72 -3.04 -22.49
N ASN A 220 3.59 -3.19 -21.48
CA ASN A 220 3.86 -2.21 -20.43
C ASN A 220 2.59 -1.70 -19.73
N GLN A 221 1.53 -2.52 -19.70
CA GLN A 221 0.25 -2.12 -19.14
C GLN A 221 0.19 -2.46 -17.66
N LEU A 222 -0.08 -1.45 -16.83
CA LEU A 222 -0.29 -1.57 -15.40
C LEU A 222 -1.79 -1.70 -15.12
N PHE A 223 -2.16 -2.76 -14.41
CA PHE A 223 -3.51 -3.01 -13.93
C PHE A 223 -3.53 -2.74 -12.44
N MET A 224 -4.36 -1.80 -11.99
CA MET A 224 -4.50 -1.43 -10.59
C MET A 224 -5.88 -1.82 -10.07
N TYR A 225 -5.88 -2.75 -9.11
CA TYR A 225 -7.09 -3.24 -8.45
C TYR A 225 -7.35 -2.42 -7.19
N TYR A 226 -8.56 -1.87 -7.07
CA TYR A 226 -8.91 -0.99 -5.98
C TYR A 226 -10.29 -1.27 -5.40
N GLY A 227 -10.39 -1.14 -4.08
CA GLY A 227 -11.66 -1.05 -3.38
C GLY A 227 -12.36 0.25 -3.74
N ALA A 228 -13.64 0.14 -4.09
CA ALA A 228 -14.50 1.25 -4.45
C ALA A 228 -15.61 1.37 -3.40
N ALA A 229 -15.61 2.50 -2.70
CA ALA A 229 -16.53 2.81 -1.61
C ALA A 229 -16.70 1.68 -0.56
N ASP A 230 -15.62 0.94 -0.28
CA ASP A 230 -15.58 -0.26 0.58
C ASP A 230 -16.67 -1.32 0.26
N THR A 231 -17.14 -1.35 -0.99
CA THR A 231 -18.30 -2.17 -1.39
C THR A 231 -17.97 -3.13 -2.53
N CYS A 232 -17.10 -2.74 -3.46
CA CYS A 232 -16.71 -3.60 -4.58
C CYS A 232 -15.25 -3.44 -4.97
N VAL A 233 -14.74 -4.38 -5.77
CA VAL A 233 -13.42 -4.30 -6.38
C VAL A 233 -13.58 -3.83 -7.82
N ALA A 234 -12.83 -2.79 -8.18
CA ALA A 234 -12.76 -2.24 -9.52
C ALA A 234 -11.32 -2.29 -10.06
N LEU A 235 -11.18 -2.02 -11.36
CA LEU A 235 -9.90 -2.04 -12.06
C LEU A 235 -9.72 -0.74 -12.84
N ALA A 236 -8.57 -0.10 -12.64
CA ALA A 236 -8.06 0.95 -13.50
C ALA A 236 -6.84 0.43 -14.27
N THR A 237 -6.65 0.88 -15.50
CA THR A 237 -5.48 0.53 -16.31
C THR A 237 -4.76 1.77 -16.79
N ALA A 238 -3.44 1.69 -16.88
CA ALA A 238 -2.58 2.73 -17.42
C ALA A 238 -1.39 2.11 -18.15
N ASN A 239 -0.79 2.84 -19.09
CA ASN A 239 0.53 2.48 -19.59
C ASN A 239 1.59 3.00 -18.60
N LEU A 240 2.57 2.16 -18.23
CA LEU A 240 3.60 2.54 -17.27
C LEU A 240 4.47 3.71 -17.80
N ASP A 241 4.77 3.75 -19.10
CA ASP A 241 5.54 4.82 -19.71
C ASP A 241 4.83 6.17 -19.60
N ASP A 242 3.49 6.19 -19.68
CA ASP A 242 2.69 7.41 -19.53
C ASP A 242 2.74 7.91 -18.08
N LEU A 243 2.71 7.00 -17.09
CA LEU A 243 2.84 7.37 -15.67
C LEU A 243 4.23 7.96 -15.38
N LEU A 244 5.28 7.35 -15.91
CA LEU A 244 6.66 7.83 -15.79
C LEU A 244 6.86 9.15 -16.56
N ALA A 245 6.26 9.27 -17.76
CA ALA A 245 6.27 10.51 -18.53
C ALA A 245 5.58 11.64 -17.77
N TRP A 246 4.43 11.38 -17.14
CA TRP A 246 3.76 12.36 -16.31
C TRP A 246 4.66 12.79 -15.13
N LEU A 247 5.29 11.85 -14.42
CA LEU A 247 6.21 12.16 -13.32
C LEU A 247 7.40 13.02 -13.75
N ARG A 248 7.94 12.82 -14.96
CA ARG A 248 9.00 13.67 -15.52
C ARG A 248 8.59 15.13 -15.72
N THR A 249 7.30 15.40 -15.87
CA THR A 249 6.77 16.79 -15.97
C THR A 249 6.62 17.46 -14.61
N GLN A 250 6.67 16.70 -13.51
CA GLN A 250 6.50 17.19 -12.16
C GLN A 250 7.83 17.77 -11.61
N PRO A 251 7.78 18.77 -10.72
CA PRO A 251 8.98 19.30 -10.08
C PRO A 251 9.74 18.21 -9.32
N GLY A 252 11.07 18.36 -9.30
CA GLY A 252 12.01 17.46 -8.63
C GLY A 252 12.16 17.75 -7.14
#